data_AF-A0A7S2M3R1-F1
#
_entry.id   AF-A0A7S2M3R1-F1
#
_cell.length_a   1.000
_cell.length_b   1.000
_cell.length_c   1.000
_cell.angle_alpha   90.00
_cell.angle_beta   90.00
_cell.angle_gamma   90.00
#
_symmetry.space_group_name_H-M   'P 1'
#
loop_
_entity.id
_entity.type
_entity.pdbx_description
1 polymer ?
#
loop_
_entity_poly.entity_id
_entity_poly.type
_entity_poly.pdbx_seq_one_letter_code
_entity_poly.pdbx_strand_id
1 'polypeptide(L)'
;MRAASSVLKAMLSAEGMREATQRTIEVACPALAVQLLLSMMYTGAAPVGDDEEPSVGNILAALDLAHRWQLLHIVHLLAAAAAQRVDAETFEAAADAALRLDLPLLP
;
A
#
# COMPACT_ATOMS: atom_id res chain seq x y z
N MET A 1 3.21 -10.57 -8.22
CA MET A 1 4.15 -9.58 -7.62
C MET A 1 5.22 -9.04 -8.56
N ARG A 2 6.17 -9.82 -9.10
CA ARG A 2 7.25 -9.28 -9.96
C ARG A 2 6.77 -8.53 -11.21
N ALA A 3 5.63 -8.91 -11.77
CA ALA A 3 5.04 -8.21 -12.91
C ALA A 3 4.28 -6.93 -12.52
N ALA A 4 3.88 -6.80 -11.25
CA ALA A 4 3.06 -5.69 -10.75
C ALA A 4 3.91 -4.51 -10.26
N SER A 5 5.13 -4.77 -9.77
CA SER A 5 6.04 -3.75 -9.22
C SER A 5 7.45 -3.93 -9.77
N SER A 6 8.00 -2.85 -10.32
CA SER A 6 9.42 -2.73 -10.70
C SER A 6 10.37 -2.94 -9.51
N VAL A 7 10.01 -2.41 -8.34
CA VAL A 7 10.78 -2.51 -7.10
C VAL A 7 10.81 -3.96 -6.61
N LEU A 8 9.65 -4.62 -6.52
CA LEU A 8 9.60 -6.03 -6.15
C LEU A 8 10.27 -6.91 -7.20
N LYS A 9 10.19 -6.55 -8.49
CA LYS A 9 10.93 -7.25 -9.55
C LYS A 9 12.43 -7.17 -9.30
N ALA A 10 12.95 -5.97 -9.03
CA ALA A 10 14.37 -5.73 -8.77
C ALA A 10 14.84 -6.44 -7.49
N MET A 11 14.11 -6.26 -6.39
CA MET A 11 14.41 -6.85 -5.08
C MET A 11 14.43 -8.39 -5.11
N LEU A 12 13.60 -8.98 -5.97
CA LEU A 12 13.52 -10.43 -6.15
C LEU A 12 14.32 -10.95 -7.35
N SER A 13 14.89 -10.09 -8.20
CA SER A 13 15.75 -10.51 -9.31
C SER A 13 17.17 -10.71 -8.81
N ALA A 14 17.74 -11.88 -9.10
CA ALA A 14 18.98 -12.34 -8.47
C ALA A 14 20.22 -11.75 -9.16
N GLU A 15 20.92 -10.85 -8.44
CA GLU A 15 22.29 -11.03 -7.93
C GLU A 15 22.58 -9.90 -6.91
N GLY A 16 22.92 -10.24 -5.66
CA GLY A 16 23.40 -9.28 -4.65
C GLY A 16 22.45 -8.81 -3.54
N MET A 17 21.15 -9.14 -3.56
CA MET A 17 20.20 -8.74 -2.50
C MET A 17 19.81 -9.88 -1.55
N ARG A 18 19.77 -9.61 -0.25
CA ARG A 18 19.47 -10.57 0.83
C ARG A 18 18.08 -11.21 0.65
N GLU A 19 17.12 -10.41 0.23
CA GLU A 19 15.71 -10.74 0.06
C GLU A 19 15.51 -11.79 -1.04
N ALA A 20 16.28 -11.71 -2.12
CA ALA A 20 16.24 -12.68 -3.21
C ALA A 20 16.72 -14.08 -2.76
N THR A 21 17.76 -14.12 -1.93
CA THR A 21 18.32 -15.37 -1.37
C THR A 21 17.40 -15.98 -0.32
N GLN A 22 16.87 -15.15 0.59
CA GLN A 22 16.02 -15.61 1.70
C GLN A 22 14.56 -15.83 1.27
N ARG A 23 14.15 -15.31 0.11
CA ARG A 23 12.75 -15.29 -0.36
C ARG A 23 11.78 -14.63 0.65
N THR A 24 12.30 -13.71 1.44
CA THR A 24 11.58 -13.01 2.50
C THR A 24 11.86 -11.52 2.37
N ILE A 25 10.81 -10.70 2.46
CA ILE A 25 10.90 -9.25 2.49
C ILE A 25 10.40 -8.81 3.85
N GLU A 26 11.27 -8.12 4.59
CA GLU A 26 10.92 -7.52 5.86
C GLU A 26 10.24 -6.17 5.62
N VAL A 27 9.03 -5.99 6.15
CA VAL A 27 8.22 -4.80 5.93
C VAL A 27 7.86 -4.18 7.28
N ALA A 28 8.30 -2.93 7.49
CA ALA A 28 7.98 -2.16 8.69
C ALA A 28 6.61 -1.49 8.56
N CYS A 29 5.53 -2.27 8.57
CA CYS A 29 4.16 -1.77 8.64
C CYS A 29 3.21 -2.79 9.31
N PRO A 30 1.99 -2.37 9.70
CA PRO A 30 1.00 -3.29 10.26
C PRO A 30 0.68 -4.45 9.29
N ALA A 31 0.41 -5.63 9.83
CA ALA A 31 0.07 -6.81 9.03
C ALA A 31 -1.17 -6.60 8.16
N LEU A 32 -2.18 -5.89 8.69
CA LEU A 32 -3.41 -5.55 7.95
C LEU A 32 -3.13 -4.66 6.73
N ALA A 33 -2.16 -3.76 6.80
CA ALA A 33 -1.78 -2.93 5.66
C ALA A 33 -1.16 -3.77 4.53
N VAL A 34 -0.33 -4.76 4.88
CA VAL A 34 0.21 -5.71 3.90
C VAL A 34 -0.91 -6.55 3.31
N GLN A 35 -1.81 -7.10 4.13
CA GLN A 35 -2.94 -7.90 3.66
C GLN A 35 -3.87 -7.10 2.72
N LEU A 36 -4.19 -5.85 3.06
CA LEU A 36 -4.96 -4.95 2.20
C LEU A 36 -4.28 -4.76 0.84
N LEU A 37 -2.97 -4.45 0.85
CA LEU A 37 -2.19 -4.26 -0.37
C LEU A 37 -2.17 -5.53 -1.24
N LEU A 38 -1.95 -6.68 -0.62
CA LEU A 38 -1.93 -7.98 -1.31
C LEU A 38 -3.30 -8.29 -1.92
N SER A 39 -4.38 -8.14 -1.15
CA SER A 39 -5.73 -8.36 -1.63
C SER A 39 -6.02 -7.50 -2.84
N MET A 40 -5.78 -6.19 -2.78
CA MET A 40 -6.02 -5.32 -3.92
C MET A 40 -5.14 -5.63 -5.13
N MET A 41 -3.87 -6.02 -4.92
CA MET A 41 -3.00 -6.40 -6.02
C MET A 41 -3.41 -7.72 -6.70
N TYR A 42 -3.97 -8.68 -5.96
CA TYR A 42 -4.33 -9.99 -6.50
C TYR A 42 -5.79 -10.07 -6.98
N THR A 43 -6.71 -9.35 -6.35
CA THR A 43 -8.15 -9.44 -6.62
C THR A 43 -8.74 -8.14 -7.17
N GLY A 44 -8.02 -7.01 -7.10
CA GLY A 44 -8.56 -5.70 -7.41
C GLY A 44 -9.57 -5.17 -6.40
N ALA A 45 -9.77 -5.87 -5.27
CA ALA A 45 -10.74 -5.51 -4.25
C ALA A 45 -10.09 -5.49 -2.86
N ALA A 46 -10.63 -4.64 -1.97
CA ALA A 46 -10.32 -4.73 -0.55
C ALA A 46 -10.73 -6.12 -0.02
N PRO A 47 -10.04 -6.66 1.00
CA PRO A 47 -10.44 -7.93 1.59
C PRO A 47 -11.89 -7.84 2.06
N VAL A 48 -12.73 -8.74 1.56
CA VAL A 48 -14.14 -8.91 1.97
C VAL A 48 -14.16 -10.17 2.82
N GLY A 49 -14.09 -10.01 4.14
CA GLY A 49 -14.11 -11.11 5.11
C GLY A 49 -14.73 -10.64 6.43
N ASP A 50 -14.86 -11.55 7.39
CA ASP A 50 -15.39 -11.28 8.75
C ASP A 50 -14.50 -10.32 9.58
N ASP A 51 -13.38 -9.85 9.01
CA ASP A 51 -12.45 -8.92 9.64
C ASP A 51 -12.93 -7.47 9.52
N GLU A 52 -12.71 -6.70 10.58
CA GLU A 52 -13.02 -5.27 10.67
C GLU A 52 -12.59 -4.48 9.42
N GLU A 53 -13.46 -3.55 9.00
CA GLU A 53 -13.17 -2.63 7.92
C GLU A 53 -11.83 -1.91 8.18
N PRO A 54 -10.92 -1.84 7.18
CA PRO A 54 -9.59 -1.29 7.41
C PRO A 54 -9.66 0.17 7.85
N SER A 55 -9.13 0.46 9.04
CA SER A 55 -8.99 1.82 9.55
C SER A 55 -8.18 2.71 8.60
N VAL A 56 -8.36 4.04 8.69
CA VAL A 56 -7.59 5.01 7.90
C VAL A 56 -6.09 4.79 8.07
N GLY A 57 -5.61 4.50 9.29
CA GLY A 57 -4.20 4.19 9.55
C GLY A 57 -3.68 2.99 8.76
N ASN A 58 -4.49 1.92 8.63
CA ASN A 58 -4.13 0.76 7.81
C ASN A 58 -4.10 1.10 6.31
N ILE A 59 -5.04 1.93 5.85
CA ILE A 59 -5.09 2.41 4.46
C ILE A 59 -3.86 3.27 4.14
N LEU A 60 -3.50 4.22 5.02
CA LEU A 60 -2.33 5.09 4.84
C LEU A 60 -1.02 4.30 4.88
N ALA A 61 -0.89 3.32 5.78
CA ALA A 61 0.28 2.44 5.81
C ALA A 61 0.39 1.57 4.54
N ALA A 62 -0.74 1.09 4.01
CA ALA A 62 -0.77 0.37 2.74
C ALA A 62 -0.41 1.30 1.57
N LEU A 63 -0.85 2.56 1.61
CA LEU A 63 -0.58 3.59 0.61
C LEU A 63 0.91 3.92 0.55
N ASP A 64 1.55 4.10 1.71
CA ASP A 64 3.00 4.27 1.83
C ASP A 64 3.76 3.10 1.21
N LEU A 65 3.34 1.87 1.52
CA LEU A 65 3.97 0.68 0.99
C LEU A 65 3.78 0.56 -0.53
N ALA A 66 2.57 0.83 -1.03
CA ALA A 66 2.25 0.84 -2.45
C ALA A 66 3.11 1.86 -3.21
N HIS A 67 3.23 3.07 -2.67
CA HIS A 67 4.03 4.14 -3.24
C HIS A 67 5.51 3.75 -3.28
N ARG A 68 6.07 3.25 -2.16
CA ARG A 68 7.46 2.77 -2.08
C ARG A 68 7.75 1.64 -3.07
N TRP A 69 6.78 0.77 -3.34
CA TRP A 69 6.91 -0.30 -4.32
C TRP A 69 6.48 0.10 -5.73
N GLN A 70 6.21 1.38 -5.98
CA GLN A 70 5.80 1.91 -7.30
C GLN A 70 4.57 1.20 -7.88
N LEU A 71 3.63 0.79 -7.03
CA LEU A 71 2.36 0.18 -7.42
C LEU A 71 1.31 1.26 -7.76
N LEU A 72 1.60 2.11 -8.76
CA LEU A 72 0.84 3.35 -9.03
C LEU A 72 -0.68 3.15 -9.15
N HIS A 73 -1.13 2.11 -9.84
CA HIS A 73 -2.55 1.76 -9.92
C HIS A 73 -3.21 1.52 -8.54
N ILE A 74 -2.51 0.89 -7.60
CA ILE A 74 -3.00 0.64 -6.24
C ILE A 74 -2.91 1.90 -5.39
N VAL A 75 -1.90 2.76 -5.61
CA VAL A 75 -1.78 4.05 -4.94
C VAL A 75 -3.04 4.89 -5.17
N HIS A 76 -3.52 4.98 -6.41
CA HIS A 76 -4.76 5.73 -6.71
C HIS A 76 -6.00 5.12 -6.03
N LEU A 77 -6.13 3.79 -6.02
CA LEU A 77 -7.24 3.10 -5.36
C LEU A 77 -7.22 3.33 -3.84
N LEU A 78 -6.05 3.24 -3.21
CA LEU A 78 -5.87 3.49 -1.78
C LEU A 78 -6.12 4.95 -1.43
N ALA A 79 -5.67 5.90 -2.26
CA ALA A 79 -5.91 7.32 -2.06
C ALA A 79 -7.41 7.65 -2.12
N ALA A 80 -8.13 7.10 -3.10
CA ALA A 80 -9.59 7.25 -3.20
C ALA A 80 -10.32 6.60 -2.01
N ALA A 81 -9.85 5.44 -1.54
CA ALA A 81 -10.40 4.76 -0.38
C ALA A 81 -10.12 5.50 0.94
N ALA A 82 -8.97 6.16 1.05
CA ALA A 82 -8.62 7.02 2.18
C ALA A 82 -9.52 8.25 2.19
N ALA A 83 -9.65 8.96 1.06
CA ALA A 83 -10.45 10.18 0.94
C ALA A 83 -11.93 9.98 1.33
N GLN A 84 -12.50 8.81 1.00
CA GLN A 84 -13.88 8.46 1.40
C GLN A 84 -14.07 8.24 2.90
N ARG A 85 -12.98 8.01 3.64
CA ARG A 85 -12.99 7.73 5.09
C ARG A 85 -12.33 8.83 5.92
N VAL A 86 -11.96 9.94 5.29
CA VAL A 86 -11.42 11.09 6.02
C VAL A 86 -12.52 11.73 6.85
N ASP A 87 -12.23 11.89 8.12
CA ASP A 87 -13.03 12.63 9.10
C ASP A 87 -12.18 13.67 9.82
N ALA A 88 -12.76 14.40 10.77
CA ALA A 88 -12.06 15.45 11.50
C ALA A 88 -10.84 14.94 12.30
N GLU A 89 -10.84 13.68 12.71
CA GLU A 89 -9.76 13.08 13.51
C GLU A 89 -8.62 12.54 12.63
N THR A 90 -8.94 12.12 11.41
CA THR A 90 -7.99 11.49 10.48
C THR A 90 -7.52 12.42 9.36
N PHE A 91 -8.15 13.59 9.21
CA PHE A 91 -7.83 14.58 8.17
C PHE A 91 -6.35 14.98 8.17
N GLU A 92 -5.77 15.30 9.33
CA GLU A 92 -4.37 15.73 9.43
C GLU A 92 -3.42 14.65 8.90
N ALA A 93 -3.62 13.41 9.34
CA ALA A 93 -2.80 12.27 8.92
C ALA A 93 -2.95 11.98 7.41
N ALA A 94 -4.16 12.07 6.87
CA ALA A 94 -4.42 11.87 5.45
C ALA A 94 -3.80 13.00 4.59
N ALA A 95 -3.90 14.25 5.05
CA ALA A 95 -3.31 15.41 4.36
C ALA A 95 -1.79 15.35 4.36
N ASP A 96 -1.16 15.03 5.50
CA ASP A 96 0.29 14.82 5.59
C ASP A 96 0.75 13.72 4.62
N ALA A 97 0.08 12.56 4.63
CA ALA A 97 0.39 11.46 3.73
C ALA A 97 0.26 11.87 2.26
N ALA A 98 -0.79 12.60 1.90
CA ALA A 98 -1.00 13.07 0.53
C ALA A 98 0.12 14.01 0.05
N LEU A 99 0.53 14.96 0.90
CA LEU A 99 1.61 15.90 0.59
C LEU A 99 2.96 15.19 0.51
N ARG A 100 3.27 14.33 1.49
CA ARG A 100 4.53 13.60 1.59
C ARG A 100 4.73 12.62 0.44
N LEU A 101 3.65 12.02 -0.05
CA LEU A 101 3.66 11.07 -1.16
C LEU A 101 3.42 11.71 -2.52
N ASP A 102 3.29 13.04 -2.59
CA ASP A 102 3.01 13.79 -3.82
C ASP A 102 1.83 13.20 -4.61
N LEU A 103 0.73 12.91 -3.90
CA LEU A 103 -0.43 12.27 -4.52
C LEU A 103 -1.13 13.23 -5.49
N PRO A 104 -1.57 12.75 -6.66
CA PRO A 104 -2.35 13.57 -7.58
C PRO A 104 -3.70 13.95 -6.95
N LEU A 105 -4.21 15.12 -7.34
CA LEU A 105 -5.55 15.56 -6.96
C LEU A 105 -6.58 14.51 -7.41
N LEU A 106 -7.42 14.07 -6.48
CA LEU A 106 -8.54 13.18 -6.78
C LEU A 106 -9.59 13.96 -7.61
N PRO A 107 -10.16 13.34 -8.66
CA PRO A 107 -11.17 13.97 -9.51
C PRO A 107 -12.51 14.17 -8.82
#